data_AF-A0A2N5JM26-F1
#
_entry.id   AF-A0A2N5JM26-F1
#
_cell.length_a   1.000
_cell.length_b   1.000
_cell.length_c   1.000
_cell.angle_alpha   90.00
_cell.angle_beta   90.00
_cell.angle_gamma   90.00
#
_symmetry.space_group_name_H-M   'P 1'
#
loop_
_entity.id
_entity.type
_entity.pdbx_description
1 polymer ?
#
loop_
_entity_poly.entity_id
_entity_poly.type
_entity_poly.pdbx_seq_one_letter_code
_entity_poly.pdbx_strand_id
1 'polypeptide(L)'
;VVWQTDLGKGKIIFVVTPYLAANAYQKSEGNFAYLADLVNAKTNTIVVDEYLHGYVDKEELSQNSDLEDWVSYLMKTPLIIMAWQLGVILLLLLWAQNRRFGNIIPIISPRPNNNLEYINALAEVLFRAESYDFLVKKITKAEQIYIQQKLGLGSAPLPLSVVAASWQQQGKGSSKEIWQGLQGQNVQGGIKPLFQWLICLAILRRKLS
;
A
#
# COMPACT_ATOMS: atom_id res chain seq x y z
N VAL A 1 52.78 40.30 35.31
CA VAL A 1 53.59 41.54 35.52
C VAL A 1 52.81 42.70 34.93
N VAL A 2 52.72 43.81 35.67
CA VAL A 2 52.05 45.05 35.23
C VAL A 2 53.01 46.21 35.40
N TRP A 3 53.14 47.05 34.38
CA TRP A 3 53.91 48.29 34.48
C TRP A 3 53.24 49.40 33.69
N GLN A 4 53.59 50.64 33.99
CA GLN A 4 53.05 51.82 33.35
C GLN A 4 54.19 52.71 32.85
N THR A 5 54.02 53.28 31.67
CA THR A 5 54.92 54.30 31.13
C THR A 5 54.14 55.55 30.73
N ASP A 6 54.75 56.72 30.87
CA ASP A 6 54.17 57.97 30.39
C ASP A 6 54.44 58.11 28.89
N LEU A 7 53.41 58.44 28.10
CA LEU A 7 53.53 58.70 26.67
C LEU A 7 52.79 60.01 26.33
N GLY A 8 53.55 61.07 26.08
CA GLY A 8 52.98 62.40 25.79
C GLY A 8 52.14 62.93 26.95
N LYS A 9 50.88 63.26 26.69
CA LYS A 9 49.90 63.71 27.72
C LYS A 9 49.15 62.55 28.38
N GLY A 10 49.42 61.30 27.99
CA GLY A 10 48.74 60.09 28.44
C GLY A 10 49.66 59.10 29.14
N LYS A 11 49.09 57.97 29.54
CA LYS A 11 49.79 56.85 30.18
C LYS A 11 49.43 55.57 29.45
N ILE A 12 50.42 54.72 29.22
CA ILE A 12 50.21 53.35 28.71
C ILE A 12 50.41 52.39 29.86
N ILE A 13 49.45 51.48 30.05
CA ILE A 13 49.50 50.40 31.04
C ILE A 13 49.70 49.10 30.26
N PHE A 14 50.79 48.38 30.57
CA PHE A 14 51.07 47.08 29.99
C PHE A 14 50.73 45.99 31.00
N VAL A 15 49.93 45.01 30.57
CA VAL A 15 49.56 43.85 31.37
C VAL A 15 49.91 42.59 30.59
N VAL A 16 50.83 41.78 31.11
CA VAL A 16 51.32 40.56 30.44
C VAL A 16 50.76 39.30 31.10
N THR A 17 49.73 39.43 31.93
CA THR A 17 49.08 38.26 32.51
C THR A 17 48.14 37.65 31.46
N PRO A 18 48.33 36.38 31.07
CA PRO A 18 47.62 35.77 29.95
C PRO A 18 46.11 35.62 30.15
N TYR A 19 45.62 35.86 31.37
CA TYR A 19 44.22 35.62 31.75
C TYR A 19 43.50 36.87 32.27
N LEU A 20 44.09 38.07 32.15
CA LEU A 20 43.39 39.29 32.53
C LEU A 20 42.13 39.42 31.68
N ALA A 21 40.98 39.59 32.33
CA ALA A 21 39.66 39.72 31.70
C ALA A 21 39.21 38.50 30.86
N ALA A 22 39.88 37.36 30.98
CA ALA A 22 39.48 36.15 30.27
C ALA A 22 38.17 35.59 30.84
N ASN A 23 37.20 35.33 29.95
CA ASN A 23 35.87 34.81 30.30
C ASN A 23 35.92 33.51 31.11
N ALA A 24 36.90 32.64 30.84
CA ALA A 24 37.09 31.38 31.56
C ALA A 24 37.34 31.57 33.07
N TYR A 25 37.84 32.75 33.48
CA TYR A 25 38.21 33.06 34.86
C TYR A 25 37.32 34.15 35.46
N GLN A 26 36.06 34.26 35.03
CA GLN A 26 35.12 35.26 35.53
C GLN A 26 34.84 35.16 37.03
N LYS A 27 34.90 33.95 37.59
CA LYS A 27 34.69 33.68 39.02
C LYS A 27 35.97 33.74 39.84
N SER A 28 37.12 34.00 39.21
CA SER A 28 38.39 34.11 39.93
C SER A 28 38.46 35.46 40.63
N GLU A 29 38.70 35.43 41.94
CA GLU A 29 38.94 36.65 42.72
C GLU A 29 40.11 37.44 42.13
N GLY A 30 39.96 38.76 42.06
CA GLY A 30 41.00 39.66 41.57
C GLY A 30 41.12 39.80 40.05
N ASN A 31 40.43 39.01 39.20
CA ASN A 31 40.55 39.16 37.74
C ASN A 31 39.78 40.39 37.21
N PHE A 32 38.45 40.31 37.18
CA PHE A 32 37.61 41.42 36.73
C PHE A 32 37.62 42.60 37.69
N ALA A 33 37.81 42.35 38.99
CA ALA A 33 37.96 43.41 39.99
C ALA A 33 39.19 44.28 39.71
N TYR A 34 40.34 43.67 39.39
CA TYR A 34 41.56 44.42 39.07
C TYR A 34 41.45 45.18 37.74
N LEU A 35 40.80 44.61 36.72
CA LEU A 35 40.49 45.35 35.50
C LEU A 35 39.59 46.56 35.80
N ALA A 36 38.55 46.37 36.61
CA ALA A 36 37.64 47.44 37.00
C ALA A 36 38.39 48.55 37.76
N ASP A 37 39.32 48.20 38.65
CA ASP A 37 40.16 49.18 39.35
C ASP A 37 41.09 49.92 38.39
N LEU A 38 41.72 49.22 37.42
CA LEU A 38 42.55 49.86 36.40
C LEU A 38 41.77 50.84 35.53
N VAL A 39 40.52 50.51 35.20
CA VAL A 39 39.65 51.34 34.37
C VAL A 39 39.03 52.49 35.17
N ASN A 40 38.67 52.27 36.44
CA ASN A 40 37.97 53.25 37.27
C ASN A 40 38.90 54.19 38.04
N ALA A 41 40.18 53.85 38.19
CA ALA A 41 41.12 54.65 38.99
C ALA A 41 41.36 56.07 38.46
N LYS A 42 40.93 56.43 37.24
CA LYS A 42 41.15 57.77 36.65
C LYS A 42 39.97 58.21 35.79
N THR A 43 39.56 59.48 35.93
CA THR A 43 38.48 60.14 35.18
C THR A 43 38.76 60.38 33.68
N ASN A 44 39.73 59.67 33.10
CA ASN A 44 40.15 59.87 31.72
C ASN A 44 39.60 58.75 30.83
N THR A 45 39.35 59.05 29.55
CA THR A 45 38.97 58.04 28.56
C THR A 45 40.06 56.98 28.41
N ILE A 46 39.74 55.73 28.71
CA ILE A 46 40.63 54.57 28.55
C ILE A 46 40.20 53.81 27.30
N VAL A 47 41.15 53.57 26.41
CA VAL A 47 40.98 52.72 25.22
C VAL A 47 41.74 51.43 25.47
N VAL A 48 41.06 50.30 25.30
CA VAL A 48 41.62 48.96 25.48
C VAL A 48 41.81 48.35 24.10
N ASP A 49 43.01 47.86 23.81
CA ASP A 49 43.34 47.11 22.61
C ASP A 49 43.98 45.77 23.00
N GLU A 50 43.53 44.68 22.38
CA GLU A 50 44.04 43.33 22.65
C GLU A 50 44.99 42.94 21.53
N TYR A 51 46.29 42.98 21.82
CA TYR A 51 47.30 42.48 20.89
C TYR A 51 47.49 40.97 21.08
N LEU A 52 46.73 40.18 20.33
CA LEU A 52 46.90 38.74 20.23
C LEU A 52 47.59 38.41 18.90
N HIS A 53 48.92 38.34 18.89
CA HIS A 53 49.63 37.65 17.81
C HIS A 53 49.67 36.17 18.17
N GLY A 54 48.78 35.39 17.54
CA GLY A 54 48.86 33.93 17.57
C GLY A 54 50.15 33.50 16.90
N TYR A 55 51.23 33.38 17.67
CA TYR A 55 52.46 32.78 17.21
C TYR A 55 52.23 31.27 17.17
N VAL A 56 51.71 30.79 16.05
CA VAL A 56 51.73 29.36 15.77
C VAL A 56 53.09 29.09 15.15
N ASP A 57 53.91 28.35 15.88
CA ASP A 57 55.23 27.96 15.39
C ASP A 57 55.04 27.16 14.09
N LYS A 58 55.74 27.51 13.01
CA LYS A 58 55.53 26.84 11.71
C LYS A 58 55.87 25.34 11.80
N GLU A 59 56.66 24.96 12.80
CA GLU A 59 57.02 23.59 13.13
C GLU A 59 55.85 22.86 13.84
N GLU A 60 55.12 23.53 14.73
CA GLU A 60 53.85 23.01 15.28
C GLU A 60 52.72 23.02 14.24
N LEU A 61 52.72 23.99 13.33
CA LEU A 61 51.79 24.06 12.22
C LEU A 61 52.07 22.97 11.20
N SER A 62 53.29 22.44 11.08
CA SER A 62 53.62 21.31 10.19
C SER A 62 53.47 19.95 10.86
N GLN A 63 53.57 19.86 12.19
CA GLN A 63 53.17 18.68 12.95
C GLN A 63 51.65 18.57 13.15
N ASN A 64 50.93 19.70 13.16
CA ASN A 64 49.46 19.74 13.23
C ASN A 64 48.79 20.13 11.91
N SER A 65 49.54 20.42 10.84
CA SER A 65 49.03 20.39 9.47
C SER A 65 49.00 18.95 8.97
N ASP A 66 48.40 18.10 9.79
CA ASP A 66 47.41 17.17 9.27
C ASP A 66 46.22 18.01 8.74
N LEU A 67 46.47 18.85 7.71
CA LEU A 67 45.63 18.78 6.52
C LEU A 67 45.94 17.41 5.89
N GLU A 68 45.73 16.35 6.68
CA GLU A 68 45.57 15.01 6.24
C GLU A 68 44.39 15.13 5.32
N ASP A 69 44.74 15.16 4.04
CA ASP A 69 43.93 14.75 2.93
C ASP A 69 42.85 13.85 3.50
N TRP A 70 41.60 14.32 3.51
CA TRP A 70 40.48 13.77 4.28
C TRP A 70 40.41 12.23 4.23
N VAL A 71 40.96 11.63 3.17
CA VAL A 71 41.28 10.22 2.96
C VAL A 71 42.19 9.59 4.03
N SER A 72 43.31 10.20 4.44
CA SER A 72 44.22 9.71 5.50
C SER A 72 43.54 9.67 6.87
N TYR A 73 42.75 10.70 7.19
CA TYR A 73 41.90 10.70 8.39
C TYR A 73 40.85 9.58 8.34
N LEU A 74 40.28 9.36 7.15
CA LEU A 74 39.36 8.25 6.87
C LEU A 74 40.05 6.89 7.06
N MET A 75 41.30 6.73 6.60
CA MET A 75 42.09 5.50 6.75
C MET A 75 42.50 5.20 8.20
N LYS A 76 42.77 6.23 9.02
CA LYS A 76 43.02 6.08 10.47
C LYS A 76 41.77 5.63 11.23
N THR A 77 40.59 5.94 10.70
CA THR A 77 39.31 5.52 11.27
C THR A 77 38.99 4.11 10.81
N PRO A 78 38.58 3.15 11.68
CA PRO A 78 38.26 1.79 11.28
C PRO A 78 36.90 1.70 10.55
N LEU A 79 36.75 2.44 9.46
CA LEU A 79 35.54 2.51 8.64
C LEU A 79 35.20 1.19 7.98
N ILE A 80 36.19 0.32 7.78
CA ILE A 80 35.96 -1.05 7.31
C ILE A 80 35.10 -1.82 8.33
N ILE A 81 35.29 -1.60 9.64
CA ILE A 81 34.49 -2.23 10.69
C ILE A 81 33.06 -1.67 10.67
N MET A 82 32.91 -0.35 10.54
CA MET A 82 31.59 0.30 10.42
C MET A 82 30.85 -0.12 9.15
N ALA A 83 31.53 -0.17 8.01
CA ALA A 83 30.98 -0.60 6.73
C ALA A 83 30.58 -2.08 6.76
N TRP A 84 31.39 -2.93 7.41
CA TRP A 84 31.06 -4.33 7.65
C TRP A 84 29.80 -4.46 8.52
N GLN A 85 29.71 -3.72 9.62
CA GLN A 85 28.55 -3.73 10.50
C GLN A 85 27.27 -3.27 9.78
N LEU A 86 27.37 -2.20 8.98
CA LEU A 86 26.30 -1.75 8.09
C LEU A 86 25.93 -2.82 7.06
N GLY A 87 26.91 -3.48 6.44
CA GLY A 87 26.70 -4.56 5.49
C GLY A 87 25.97 -5.75 6.09
N VAL A 88 26.32 -6.16 7.32
CA VAL A 88 25.64 -7.22 8.06
C VAL A 88 24.20 -6.83 8.40
N ILE A 89 23.98 -5.60 8.86
CA ILE A 89 22.63 -5.07 9.13
C ILE A 89 21.80 -5.06 7.84
N LEU A 90 22.38 -4.60 6.73
CA LEU A 90 21.70 -4.56 5.44
C LEU A 90 21.39 -5.95 4.90
N LEU A 91 22.29 -6.91 5.06
CA LEU A 91 22.06 -8.32 4.74
C LEU A 91 20.94 -8.92 5.59
N LEU A 92 20.90 -8.61 6.89
CA LEU A 92 19.82 -9.03 7.77
C LEU A 92 18.49 -8.39 7.39
N LEU A 93 18.48 -7.12 7.00
CA LEU A 93 17.28 -6.43 6.51
C LEU A 93 16.81 -7.00 5.18
N LEU A 94 17.72 -7.21 4.23
CA LEU A 94 17.40 -7.86 2.96
C LEU A 94 16.91 -9.29 3.20
N TRP A 95 17.54 -10.04 4.08
CA TRP A 95 17.08 -11.37 4.45
C TRP A 95 15.73 -11.34 5.15
N ALA A 96 15.49 -10.40 6.06
CA ALA A 96 14.21 -10.25 6.76
C ALA A 96 13.08 -9.74 5.83
N GLN A 97 13.40 -8.89 4.87
CA GLN A 97 12.47 -8.36 3.88
C GLN A 97 12.19 -9.39 2.77
N ASN A 98 13.20 -10.17 2.37
CA ASN A 98 13.09 -11.24 1.38
C ASN A 98 12.49 -12.52 1.99
N ARG A 99 12.65 -12.74 3.29
CA ARG A 99 11.89 -13.73 4.05
C ARG A 99 10.52 -13.14 4.33
N ARG A 100 9.66 -13.23 3.30
CA ARG A 100 8.22 -12.91 3.32
C ARG A 100 7.56 -13.45 4.61
N PHE A 101 7.62 -12.68 5.69
CA PHE A 101 6.75 -12.81 6.86
C PHE A 101 5.40 -12.16 6.54
N GLY A 102 4.83 -12.52 5.39
CA GLY A 102 3.39 -12.59 5.33
C GLY A 102 3.03 -13.84 6.11
N ASN A 103 2.07 -13.76 7.02
CA ASN A 103 1.31 -14.94 7.41
C ASN A 103 1.05 -15.78 6.15
N ILE A 104 1.00 -17.11 6.29
CA ILE A 104 0.44 -17.95 5.22
C ILE A 104 -0.96 -17.41 4.99
N ILE A 105 -1.10 -16.51 4.00
CA ILE A 105 -2.39 -16.08 3.50
C ILE A 105 -2.83 -17.37 2.84
N PRO A 106 -3.84 -18.07 3.39
CA PRO A 106 -4.38 -19.21 2.68
C PRO A 106 -4.69 -18.68 1.29
N ILE A 107 -4.24 -19.39 0.27
CA ILE A 107 -4.69 -19.13 -1.08
C ILE A 107 -6.20 -19.28 -0.95
N ILE A 108 -6.90 -18.15 -0.85
CA ILE A 108 -8.31 -18.11 -1.19
C ILE A 108 -8.21 -18.38 -2.66
N SER A 109 -8.22 -19.68 -3.01
CA SER A 109 -8.45 -20.11 -4.37
C SER A 109 -9.60 -19.22 -4.80
N PRO A 110 -9.45 -18.42 -5.87
CA PRO A 110 -10.60 -17.73 -6.43
C PRO A 110 -11.65 -18.82 -6.45
N ARG A 111 -12.79 -18.61 -5.73
CA ARG A 111 -13.84 -19.63 -5.67
C ARG A 111 -13.92 -20.08 -7.11
N PRO A 112 -13.59 -21.36 -7.42
CA PRO A 112 -13.74 -21.79 -8.79
C PRO A 112 -15.16 -21.38 -9.13
N ASN A 113 -15.43 -21.02 -10.38
CA ASN A 113 -16.80 -20.79 -10.76
C ASN A 113 -17.47 -22.17 -10.71
N ASN A 114 -17.67 -22.69 -9.50
CA ASN A 114 -18.13 -24.01 -9.09
C ASN A 114 -19.52 -24.16 -9.65
N ASN A 115 -20.23 -23.05 -9.85
CA ASN A 115 -21.49 -23.03 -10.55
C ASN A 115 -21.31 -23.56 -11.99
N LEU A 116 -20.33 -23.07 -12.75
CA LEU A 116 -20.09 -23.55 -14.11
C LEU A 116 -19.52 -24.98 -14.13
N GLU A 117 -18.56 -25.31 -13.26
CA GLU A 117 -18.00 -26.67 -13.21
C GLU A 117 -19.03 -27.70 -12.75
N TYR A 118 -19.87 -27.36 -11.76
CA TYR A 118 -20.99 -28.18 -11.30
C TYR A 118 -22.09 -28.31 -12.37
N ILE A 119 -22.45 -27.21 -13.04
CA ILE A 119 -23.42 -27.23 -14.15
C ILE A 119 -22.90 -28.11 -15.28
N ASN A 120 -21.62 -28.01 -15.62
CA ASN A 120 -20.99 -28.81 -16.66
C ASN A 120 -20.96 -30.30 -16.28
N ALA A 121 -20.53 -30.62 -15.05
CA ALA A 121 -20.51 -32.00 -14.56
C ALA A 121 -21.92 -32.61 -14.51
N LEU A 122 -22.92 -31.84 -14.04
CA LEU A 122 -24.31 -32.30 -14.01
C LEU A 122 -24.89 -32.48 -15.42
N ALA A 123 -24.60 -31.54 -16.33
CA ALA A 123 -25.02 -31.64 -17.73
C ALA A 123 -24.40 -32.86 -18.41
N GLU A 124 -23.12 -33.14 -18.14
CA GLU A 124 -22.43 -34.31 -18.67
C GLU A 124 -23.02 -35.62 -18.12
N VAL A 125 -23.34 -35.68 -16.83
CA VAL A 125 -24.01 -36.84 -16.22
C VAL A 125 -25.40 -37.06 -16.82
N LEU A 126 -26.21 -36.00 -16.97
CA LEU A 126 -27.56 -36.09 -17.54
C LEU A 126 -27.54 -36.48 -19.03
N PHE A 127 -26.52 -36.00 -19.76
CA PHE A 127 -26.29 -36.33 -21.16
C PHE A 127 -25.84 -37.79 -21.33
N ARG A 128 -24.85 -38.24 -20.56
CA ARG A 128 -24.35 -39.64 -20.57
C ARG A 128 -25.42 -40.65 -20.11
N ALA A 129 -26.33 -40.23 -19.23
CA ALA A 129 -27.44 -41.06 -18.79
C ALA A 129 -28.60 -41.13 -19.80
N GLU A 130 -28.49 -40.48 -20.97
CA GLU A 130 -29.53 -40.41 -22.02
C GLU A 130 -30.93 -40.04 -21.49
N SER A 131 -30.96 -39.26 -20.40
CA SER A 131 -32.16 -38.98 -19.61
C SER A 131 -33.01 -37.86 -20.22
N TYR A 132 -33.20 -37.88 -21.53
CA TYR A 132 -33.92 -36.85 -22.28
C TYR A 132 -35.37 -36.68 -21.78
N ASP A 133 -36.03 -37.76 -21.40
CA ASP A 133 -37.38 -37.72 -20.83
C ASP A 133 -37.46 -36.95 -19.51
N PHE A 134 -36.41 -37.03 -18.68
CA PHE A 134 -36.33 -36.29 -17.43
C PHE A 134 -36.15 -34.80 -17.70
N LEU A 135 -35.27 -34.43 -18.64
CA LEU A 135 -35.05 -33.05 -19.06
C LEU A 135 -36.33 -32.42 -19.63
N VAL A 136 -37.01 -33.13 -20.53
CA VAL A 136 -38.28 -32.68 -21.13
C VAL A 136 -39.32 -32.44 -20.04
N LYS A 137 -39.51 -33.37 -19.10
CA LYS A 137 -40.45 -33.19 -17.97
C LYS A 137 -40.10 -31.98 -17.11
N LYS A 138 -38.83 -31.78 -16.78
CA LYS A 138 -38.37 -30.65 -15.94
C LYS A 138 -38.54 -29.31 -16.65
N ILE A 139 -38.11 -29.20 -17.90
CA ILE A 139 -38.21 -27.98 -18.71
C ILE A 139 -39.68 -27.65 -18.99
N THR A 140 -40.49 -28.63 -19.37
CA THR A 140 -41.93 -28.45 -19.59
C THR A 140 -42.63 -27.88 -18.37
N LYS A 141 -42.36 -28.44 -17.19
CA LYS A 141 -42.97 -27.97 -15.93
C LYS A 141 -42.57 -26.53 -15.60
N ALA A 142 -41.30 -26.19 -15.79
CA ALA A 142 -40.81 -24.83 -15.57
C ALA A 142 -41.43 -23.84 -16.56
N GLU A 143 -41.50 -24.20 -17.84
CA GLU A 143 -42.09 -23.35 -18.88
C GLU A 143 -43.59 -23.17 -18.68
N GLN A 144 -44.30 -24.21 -18.27
CA GLN A 144 -45.72 -24.12 -17.91
C GLN A 144 -45.95 -23.10 -16.79
N ILE A 145 -45.13 -23.11 -15.74
CA ILE A 145 -45.21 -22.13 -14.64
C ILE A 145 -44.89 -20.71 -15.16
N TYR A 146 -43.87 -20.58 -16.01
CA TYR A 146 -43.51 -19.28 -16.60
C TYR A 146 -44.66 -18.69 -17.44
N ILE A 147 -45.27 -19.51 -18.29
CA ILE A 147 -46.42 -19.11 -19.12
C ILE A 147 -47.62 -18.78 -18.22
N GLN A 148 -47.91 -19.57 -17.20
CA GLN A 148 -48.98 -19.30 -16.23
C GLN A 148 -48.81 -17.94 -15.55
N GLN A 149 -47.59 -17.62 -15.08
CA GLN A 149 -47.28 -16.34 -14.46
C GLN A 149 -47.48 -15.18 -15.43
N LYS A 150 -47.04 -15.34 -16.68
CA LYS A 150 -47.19 -14.31 -17.73
C LYS A 150 -48.64 -14.11 -18.16
N LEU A 151 -49.46 -15.16 -18.12
CA LEU A 151 -50.89 -15.08 -18.37
C LEU A 151 -51.69 -14.54 -17.17
N GLY A 152 -51.04 -14.30 -16.01
CA GLY A 152 -51.70 -13.80 -14.80
C GLY A 152 -52.43 -14.86 -13.97
N LEU A 153 -52.18 -16.14 -14.23
CA LEU A 153 -52.85 -17.27 -13.58
C LEU A 153 -52.20 -17.69 -12.24
N GLY A 154 -51.12 -17.00 -11.83
CA GLY A 154 -50.38 -17.27 -10.60
C GLY A 154 -49.23 -18.27 -10.77
N SER A 155 -48.64 -18.66 -9.63
CA SER A 155 -47.45 -19.54 -9.57
C SER A 155 -47.77 -20.99 -9.20
N ALA A 156 -49.04 -21.30 -8.92
CA ALA A 156 -49.48 -22.66 -8.61
C ALA A 156 -49.65 -23.46 -9.91
N PRO A 157 -49.17 -24.72 -9.98
CA PRO A 157 -49.25 -25.52 -11.19
C PRO A 157 -50.72 -25.85 -11.52
N LEU A 158 -51.28 -25.18 -12.52
CA LEU A 158 -52.62 -25.45 -13.05
C LEU A 158 -52.61 -26.50 -14.16
N PRO A 159 -53.72 -27.23 -14.39
CA PRO A 159 -53.85 -28.16 -15.51
C PRO A 159 -53.58 -27.48 -16.86
N LEU A 160 -52.94 -28.20 -17.79
CA LEU A 160 -52.58 -27.67 -19.11
C LEU A 160 -53.80 -27.21 -19.93
N SER A 161 -54.98 -27.79 -19.67
CA SER A 161 -56.26 -27.35 -20.26
C SER A 161 -56.65 -25.93 -19.88
N VAL A 162 -56.43 -25.54 -18.63
CA VAL A 162 -56.72 -24.18 -18.14
C VAL A 162 -55.75 -23.18 -18.77
N VAL A 163 -54.46 -23.53 -18.85
CA VAL A 163 -53.43 -22.69 -19.48
C VAL A 163 -53.71 -22.48 -20.98
N ALA A 164 -54.10 -23.55 -21.69
CA ALA A 164 -54.44 -23.47 -23.11
C ALA A 164 -55.68 -22.61 -23.37
N ALA A 165 -56.72 -22.74 -22.52
CA ALA A 165 -57.92 -21.91 -22.62
C ALA A 165 -57.59 -20.41 -22.41
N SER A 166 -56.80 -20.08 -21.39
CA SER A 166 -56.39 -18.70 -21.13
C SER A 166 -55.49 -18.13 -22.22
N TRP A 167 -54.62 -18.95 -22.83
CA TRP A 167 -53.80 -18.57 -23.98
C TRP A 167 -54.65 -18.14 -25.18
N GLN A 168 -55.69 -18.92 -25.49
CA GLN A 168 -56.62 -18.63 -26.57
C GLN A 168 -57.48 -17.40 -26.28
N GLN A 169 -57.94 -17.24 -25.03
CA GLN A 169 -58.72 -16.07 -24.60
C GLN A 169 -57.94 -14.76 -24.72
N GLN A 170 -56.62 -14.78 -24.51
CA GLN A 170 -55.77 -13.59 -24.64
C GLN A 170 -55.30 -13.32 -26.08
N GLY A 171 -55.78 -14.08 -27.07
CA GLY A 171 -55.47 -13.86 -28.48
C GLY A 171 -54.01 -14.15 -28.86
N LYS A 172 -53.26 -14.88 -28.03
CA LYS A 172 -51.82 -15.14 -28.22
C LYS A 172 -51.53 -16.34 -29.13
N GLY A 173 -52.56 -17.07 -29.56
CA GLY A 173 -52.49 -18.17 -30.52
C GLY A 173 -53.60 -19.19 -30.34
N SER A 174 -53.50 -20.33 -31.04
CA SER A 174 -54.45 -21.44 -30.90
C SER A 174 -54.11 -22.29 -29.69
N SER A 175 -55.12 -22.79 -28.97
CA SER A 175 -54.94 -23.78 -27.88
C SER A 175 -54.09 -24.97 -28.31
N LYS A 176 -54.16 -25.37 -29.59
CA LYS A 176 -53.39 -26.48 -30.16
C LYS A 176 -51.88 -26.26 -30.12
N GLU A 177 -51.42 -25.01 -30.26
CA GLU A 177 -49.98 -24.67 -30.23
C GLU A 177 -49.39 -24.89 -28.83
N ILE A 178 -50.13 -24.55 -27.77
CA ILE A 178 -49.73 -24.77 -26.38
C ILE A 178 -49.72 -26.25 -26.03
N TRP A 179 -50.75 -26.99 -26.46
CA TRP A 179 -50.78 -28.44 -26.28
C TRP A 179 -49.59 -29.13 -26.96
N GLN A 180 -49.27 -28.77 -28.21
CA GLN A 180 -48.15 -29.35 -28.94
C GLN A 180 -46.79 -28.97 -28.35
N GLY A 181 -46.61 -27.72 -27.93
CA GLY A 181 -45.35 -27.25 -27.35
C GLY A 181 -45.07 -27.82 -25.95
N LEU A 182 -46.08 -27.87 -25.08
CA LEU A 182 -45.91 -28.29 -23.68
C LEU A 182 -46.17 -29.78 -23.44
N GLN A 183 -46.64 -30.58 -24.40
CA GLN A 183 -46.79 -32.02 -24.17
C GLN A 183 -45.49 -32.81 -24.31
N GLY A 184 -44.45 -32.30 -24.99
CA GLY A 184 -43.15 -32.97 -25.13
C GLY A 184 -43.20 -34.38 -25.74
N GLN A 185 -44.35 -34.79 -26.31
CA GLN A 185 -44.69 -36.17 -26.67
C GLN A 185 -43.83 -36.74 -27.82
N ASN A 186 -43.12 -35.89 -28.57
CA ASN A 186 -42.32 -36.30 -29.74
C ASN A 186 -40.80 -36.27 -29.49
N VAL A 187 -40.33 -36.19 -28.24
CA VAL A 187 -38.89 -36.08 -27.93
C VAL A 187 -38.23 -37.45 -27.69
N GLN A 188 -38.93 -38.55 -27.95
CA GLN A 188 -38.38 -39.90 -27.79
C GLN A 188 -37.30 -40.18 -28.84
N GLY A 189 -36.07 -40.49 -28.39
CA GLY A 189 -35.07 -41.15 -29.23
C GLY A 189 -33.93 -40.30 -29.78
N GLY A 190 -33.63 -39.11 -29.23
CA GLY A 190 -32.31 -38.51 -29.43
C GLY A 190 -32.24 -36.99 -29.39
N ILE A 191 -31.02 -36.47 -29.64
CA ILE A 191 -30.72 -35.04 -29.48
C ILE A 191 -31.40 -34.15 -30.53
N LYS A 192 -31.62 -34.67 -31.75
CA LYS A 192 -32.25 -33.93 -32.86
C LYS A 192 -33.72 -33.56 -32.57
N PRO A 193 -34.62 -34.50 -32.20
CA PRO A 193 -35.99 -34.14 -31.84
C PRO A 193 -36.07 -33.25 -30.59
N LEU A 194 -35.13 -33.40 -29.64
CA LEU A 194 -35.01 -32.50 -28.49
C LEU A 194 -34.72 -31.05 -28.91
N PHE A 195 -33.76 -30.84 -29.81
CA PHE A 195 -33.44 -29.50 -30.32
C PHE A 195 -34.62 -28.88 -31.07
N GLN A 196 -35.32 -29.64 -31.90
CA GLN A 196 -36.51 -29.15 -32.61
C GLN A 196 -37.61 -28.73 -31.63
N TRP A 197 -37.83 -29.53 -30.59
CA TRP A 197 -38.79 -29.20 -29.54
C TRP A 197 -38.39 -27.93 -28.75
N LEU A 198 -37.11 -27.76 -28.41
CA LEU A 198 -36.61 -26.55 -27.76
C LEU A 198 -36.80 -25.30 -28.62
N ILE A 199 -36.64 -25.41 -29.95
CA ILE A 199 -36.93 -24.32 -30.88
C ILE A 199 -38.41 -23.96 -30.85
N CYS A 200 -39.31 -24.95 -30.87
CA CYS A 200 -40.75 -24.73 -30.74
C CYS A 200 -41.11 -24.01 -29.43
N LEU A 201 -40.50 -24.41 -28.30
CA LEU A 201 -40.68 -23.72 -27.02
C LEU A 201 -40.17 -22.28 -27.05
N ALA A 202 -39.00 -22.03 -27.65
CA ALA A 202 -38.44 -20.68 -27.77
C ALA A 202 -39.35 -19.75 -28.60
N ILE A 203 -40.00 -20.27 -29.65
CA ILE A 203 -40.98 -19.54 -30.45
C ILE A 203 -42.22 -19.18 -29.61
N LEU A 204 -42.74 -20.12 -28.81
CA LEU A 204 -43.86 -19.86 -27.91
C LEU A 204 -43.51 -18.77 -26.90
N ARG A 205 -42.33 -18.86 -26.28
CA ARG A 205 -41.85 -17.85 -25.32
C ARG A 205 -41.74 -16.46 -25.94
N ARG A 206 -41.33 -16.34 -27.20
CA ARG A 206 -41.29 -15.04 -27.91
C ARG A 206 -42.67 -14.41 -28.11
N LYS A 207 -43.75 -15.19 -28.20
CA LYS A 207 -45.12 -14.65 -28.30
C LYS A 207 -45.64 -14.07 -26.97
N LEU A 208 -44.96 -14.37 -25.85
CA LEU A 208 -45.28 -13.90 -24.50
C LEU A 208 -44.50 -12.66 -24.04
N SER A 209 -43.34 -12.40 -24.65
CA SER A 209 -42.55 -11.18 -24.43
C SER A 209 -43.17 -10.00 -25.17
#